data_AF-A0AA43ZTQ4-F1
#
_entry.id   AF-A0AA43ZTQ4-F1
#
_cell.length_a   1.000
_cell.length_b   1.000
_cell.length_c   1.000
_cell.angle_alpha   90.00
_cell.angle_beta   90.00
_cell.angle_gamma   90.00
#
_symmetry.space_group_name_H-M   'P 1'
#
loop_
_entity.id
_entity.type
_entity.pdbx_description
1 polymer ?
#
loop_
_entity_poly.entity_id
_entity_poly.type
_entity_poly.pdbx_seq_one_letter_code
_entity_poly.pdbx_strand_id
1 'polypeptide(L)' 'MAINFDDYPCEFCGKKSTNVVYAAFVCNDPECIEKARIARGGPGGHMKAKAEGRPIIPDDLMQYSNEKKM' A
#
# COMPACT_ATOMS: atom_id res chain seq x y z
N MET A 1 -7.28 17.59 7.34
CA MET A 1 -5.91 17.06 7.49
C MET A 1 -5.36 16.89 6.09
N ALA A 2 -4.31 17.62 5.73
CA ALA A 2 -3.63 17.44 4.45
C ALA A 2 -2.52 16.41 4.63
N ILE A 3 -2.39 15.47 3.70
CA ILE A 3 -1.27 14.52 3.70
C ILE A 3 -0.02 15.30 3.31
N ASN A 4 1.02 15.23 4.15
CA ASN A 4 2.34 15.75 3.80
C ASN A 4 3.16 14.63 3.14
N PHE A 5 3.40 14.76 1.84
CA PHE A 5 4.11 13.75 1.06
C PHE A 5 5.61 13.65 1.39
N ASP A 6 6.18 14.66 2.03
CA ASP A 6 7.59 14.61 2.46
C ASP A 6 7.85 13.54 3.52
N ASP A 7 6.83 13.15 4.28
CA ASP A 7 6.93 12.11 5.30
C ASP A 7 6.91 10.68 4.72
N TYR A 8 6.59 10.55 3.42
CA TYR A 8 6.39 9.26 2.77
C TYR A 8 7.24 9.17 1.49
N PRO A 9 8.37 8.46 1.49
CA PRO A 9 9.05 8.15 0.24
C PRO A 9 8.22 7.19 -0.62
N CYS A 10 8.44 7.21 -1.92
CA CYS A 10 7.85 6.27 -2.87
C CYS A 10 8.23 4.83 -2.50
N GLU A 11 7.23 3.98 -2.30
CA GLU A 11 7.42 2.58 -1.89
C GLU A 11 8.20 1.73 -2.91
N PHE A 12 8.35 2.19 -4.16
CA PHE A 12 8.98 1.43 -5.24
C PHE A 12 10.36 1.94 -5.65
N CYS A 13 10.60 3.25 -5.62
CA CYS A 13 11.86 3.84 -6.07
C CYS A 13 12.58 4.69 -5.01
N GLY A 14 11.97 4.89 -3.84
CA GLY A 14 12.55 5.64 -2.72
C GLY A 14 12.63 7.16 -2.90
N LYS A 15 12.28 7.70 -4.08
CA LYS A 15 12.18 9.16 -4.31
C LYS A 15 11.01 9.76 -3.53
N LYS A 16 10.94 11.09 -3.41
CA LYS A 16 9.79 11.79 -2.83
C LYS A 16 8.48 11.33 -3.47
N SER A 17 7.50 10.95 -2.65
CA SER A 17 6.16 10.64 -3.16
C SER A 17 5.46 11.93 -3.57
N THR A 18 4.57 11.81 -4.55
CA THR A 18 3.77 12.93 -5.06
C THR A 18 2.31 12.55 -5.19
N ASN A 19 1.98 11.29 -4.92
CA ASN A 19 0.66 10.72 -5.13
C ASN A 19 0.42 9.53 -4.19
N VAL A 20 -0.86 9.25 -3.93
CA VAL A 20 -1.30 8.01 -3.28
C VAL A 20 -2.27 7.31 -4.23
N VAL A 21 -1.86 6.16 -4.76
CA VAL A 21 -2.69 5.34 -5.66
C VAL A 21 -2.60 3.88 -5.26
N TYR A 22 -3.70 3.14 -5.43
CA TYR A 22 -3.76 1.72 -5.05
C TYR A 22 -3.33 1.47 -3.59
N ALA A 23 -3.69 2.40 -2.70
CA ALA A 23 -3.30 2.41 -1.28
C ALA A 23 -1.77 2.36 -1.04
N ALA A 24 -0.98 2.91 -1.97
CA ALA A 24 0.48 3.03 -1.85
C ALA A 24 0.95 4.47 -2.12
N PHE A 25 1.96 4.92 -1.38
CA PHE A 25 2.64 6.19 -1.62
C PHE A 25 3.65 6.03 -2.77
N VAL A 26 3.47 6.80 -3.84
CA VAL A 26 4.30 6.70 -5.05
C VAL A 26 4.63 8.06 -5.64
N CYS A 27 5.69 8.11 -6.44
CA CYS A 27 5.93 9.25 -7.32
C CYS A 27 5.09 9.14 -8.60
N ASN A 28 5.06 10.21 -9.41
CA ASN A 28 4.34 10.24 -10.69
C ASN A 28 5.01 9.47 -11.84
N ASP A 29 6.01 8.65 -11.54
CA ASP A 29 6.64 7.78 -12.54
C ASP A 29 5.66 6.65 -12.92
N PRO A 30 5.29 6.51 -14.21
CA PRO A 30 4.37 5.48 -14.66
C PRO A 30 4.79 4.06 -14.25
N GLU A 31 6.09 3.78 -14.16
CA GLU A 31 6.57 2.46 -13.73
C GLU A 31 6.24 2.19 -12.25
N CYS A 32 6.34 3.21 -11.38
CA CYS A 32 6.02 3.07 -9.96
C CYS A 32 4.51 2.89 -9.76
N ILE A 33 3.70 3.60 -10.53
CA ILE A 33 2.24 3.48 -10.52
C ILE A 33 1.81 2.07 -10.97
N GLU A 34 2.41 1.53 -12.03
CA GLU A 34 2.08 0.19 -12.52
C GLU A 34 2.55 -0.90 -11.56
N LYS A 35 3.75 -0.73 -10.98
CA LYS A 35 4.23 -1.62 -9.90
C LYS A 35 3.27 -1.61 -8.71
N ALA A 36 2.73 -0.45 -8.32
CA ALA A 36 1.71 -0.35 -7.28
C ALA A 36 0.43 -1.12 -7.63
N ARG A 37 -0.06 -0.96 -8.86
CA ARG A 37 -1.25 -1.67 -9.35
C ARG A 37 -1.07 -3.19 -9.28
N ILE A 38 0.07 -3.71 -9.72
CA ILE A 38 0.41 -5.14 -9.69
C ILE A 38 0.65 -5.64 -8.26
N ALA A 39 1.31 -4.84 -7.42
CA ALA A 39 1.68 -5.23 -6.06
C ALA A 39 0.48 -5.26 -5.10
N ARG A 40 -0.49 -4.35 -5.26
CA ARG A 40 -1.61 -4.15 -4.32
C ARG A 40 -2.94 -4.67 -4.87
N GLY A 41 -3.13 -4.60 -6.19
CA GLY A 41 -4.26 -5.19 -6.90
C GLY A 41 -5.56 -4.37 -6.81
N GLY A 42 -6.10 -4.04 -7.98
CA GLY A 42 -7.37 -3.31 -8.15
C GLY A 42 -7.32 -1.85 -7.67
N PRO A 43 -8.39 -1.07 -7.88
CA PRO A 43 -8.42 0.38 -7.59
C PRO A 43 -8.19 0.72 -6.10
N GLY A 44 -8.61 -0.17 -5.20
CA GLY A 44 -8.44 0.00 -3.75
C GLY A 44 -7.15 -0.59 -3.16
N GLY A 45 -6.29 -1.23 -3.97
CA GLY A 45 -5.03 -1.78 -3.48
C GLY A 45 -5.13 -2.98 -2.52
N HIS A 46 -6.29 -3.61 -2.44
CA HIS A 46 -6.54 -4.74 -1.52
C HIS A 46 -6.96 -6.03 -2.24
N MET A 47 -7.07 -6.02 -3.58
CA MET A 47 -7.58 -7.19 -4.30
C MET A 47 -6.56 -8.33 -4.34
N LYS A 48 -5.25 -8.01 -4.37
CA LYS A 48 -4.21 -9.04 -4.36
C LYS A 48 -4.20 -9.79 -3.03
N ALA A 49 -4.21 -9.08 -1.91
CA ALA A 49 -4.30 -9.67 -0.57
C ALA A 49 -5.55 -10.56 -0.44
N LYS A 50 -6.72 -10.09 -0.90
CA LYS A 50 -7.95 -10.88 -0.90
C LYS A 50 -7.84 -12.16 -1.75
N ALA A 51 -7.29 -12.06 -2.96
CA ALA A 51 -7.12 -13.20 -3.87
C ALA A 51 -6.16 -14.26 -3.30
N GLU A 52 -5.14 -13.82 -2.56
CA GLU A 52 -4.18 -14.69 -1.88
C GLU A 52 -4.70 -15.24 -0.53
N GLY A 53 -5.93 -14.90 -0.13
CA GLY A 53 -6.48 -15.27 1.18
C GLY A 53 -5.79 -14.60 2.36
N ARG A 54 -5.00 -13.54 2.12
CA ARG A 54 -4.29 -12.80 3.16
C ARG A 54 -5.16 -11.67 3.74
N PRO A 55 -5.03 -11.38 5.05
CA PRO A 55 -5.63 -10.20 5.64
C PRO A 55 -5.19 -8.91 4.93
N ILE A 56 -6.08 -7.91 4.92
CA ILE A 56 -5.81 -6.58 4.32
C ILE A 56 -5.09 -5.66 5.32
N ILE A 57 -5.05 -6.07 6.59
CA ILE A 57 -4.32 -5.35 7.63
C ILE A 57 -2.81 -5.45 7.38
N PRO A 58 -2.04 -4.37 7.64
CA PRO A 58 -0.59 -4.40 7.61
C PRO A 58 0.01 -5.52 8.48
N ASP A 59 1.14 -6.08 8.05
CA ASP A 59 1.78 -7.22 8.72
C ASP A 59 2.20 -6.89 10.17
N ASP A 60 2.63 -5.66 10.43
CA ASP A 60 2.98 -5.14 11.76
C ASP A 60 1.77 -5.04 12.71
N LEU A 61 0.56 -5.00 12.16
CA LEU A 61 -0.69 -5.02 12.92
C LEU A 61 -1.35 -6.41 12.95
N MET A 62 -0.79 -7.42 12.29
CA MET A 62 -1.34 -8.80 12.34
C MET A 62 -1.35 -9.37 13.75
N GLN A 63 -0.40 -8.99 14.60
CA GLN A 63 -0.33 -9.43 16.01
C GLN A 63 -1.67 -9.23 16.74
N TYR A 64 -2.30 -8.07 16.57
CA TYR A 64 -3.58 -7.73 17.20
C TYR A 64 -4.79 -8.49 16.63
N SER A 65 -4.71 -8.99 15.39
CA SER A 65 -5.79 -9.77 14.79
C SER A 65 -5.82 -11.21 15.28
N ASN A 66 -4.66 -11.77 15.65
CA ASN A 66 -4.57 -13.13 16.16
C ASN A 66 -4.98 -13.19 17.63
N GLU A 67 -4.69 -12.17 18.42
CA GLU A 67 -5.11 -12.07 19.83
C GLU A 67 -6.64 -11.99 20.00
N LYS A 68 -7.37 -11.37 19.07
CA LYS A 68 -8.85 -11.29 19.14
C LYS A 68 -9.60 -12.54 18.67
N LYS A 69 -8.89 -13.59 18.24
CA LYS A 69 -9.48 -14.88 17.84
C LYS A 69 -9.51 -15.92 18.97
N MET A 70 -8.96 -15.60 20.15
CA MET A 70 -9.04 -16.43 21.36
C MET A 70 -10.20 -16.02 22.27
#